data_AF-A0A2D4EYD4-F1
#
_entry.id   AF-A0A2D4EYD4-F1
#
_cell.length_a   1.000
_cell.length_b   1.000
_cell.length_c   1.000
_cell.angle_alpha   90.00
_cell.angle_beta   90.00
_cell.angle_gamma   90.00
#
_symmetry.space_group_name_H-M   'P 1'
#
loop_
_entity.id
_entity.type
_entity.pdbx_description
1 polymer ?
#
loop_
_entity_poly.entity_id
_entity_poly.type
_entity_poly.pdbx_seq_one_letter_code
_entity_poly.pdbx_strand_id
1 'polypeptide(L)'
;LLMSPNMAFRVHNRHGKSYTFLISSDYERAEWREIVREQQKKCFKSFSLTSVELQMLTNSCVKLQTVHHIPLTINKEDDEPSGLYGFLNVIVHSATGFKQSSSLYCTLE
;
A
#
# COMPACT_ATOMS: atom_id res chain seq x y z
N LEU A 1 -8.80 -13.96 3.59
CA LEU A 1 -9.02 -13.27 2.27
C LEU A 1 -8.31 -11.90 2.18
N LEU A 2 -7.19 -11.79 1.45
CA LEU A 2 -6.66 -10.48 1.00
C LEU A 2 -7.66 -9.89 0.00
N MET A 3 -8.40 -8.87 0.40
CA MET A 3 -9.23 -8.13 -0.55
C MET A 3 -8.29 -7.40 -1.51
N SER A 4 -8.30 -7.77 -2.79
CA SER A 4 -7.62 -6.99 -3.82
C SER A 4 -8.07 -5.53 -3.74
N PRO A 5 -7.17 -4.54 -3.92
CA PRO A 5 -7.55 -3.13 -3.93
C PRO A 5 -8.75 -2.93 -4.86
N ASN A 6 -9.88 -2.49 -4.31
CA ASN A 6 -11.13 -2.30 -5.07
C ASN A 6 -11.66 -0.87 -4.97
N MET A 7 -10.98 -0.04 -4.19
CA MET A 7 -11.42 1.30 -3.86
C MET A 7 -10.85 2.28 -4.88
N ALA A 8 -11.70 2.91 -5.69
CA ALA A 8 -11.25 3.87 -6.70
C ALA A 8 -10.63 5.14 -6.08
N PHE A 9 -9.44 5.53 -6.50
CA PHE A 9 -8.80 6.81 -6.20
C PHE A 9 -8.48 7.52 -7.52
N ARG A 10 -9.09 8.67 -7.76
CA ARG A 10 -8.99 9.38 -9.04
C ARG A 10 -8.18 10.66 -8.91
N VAL A 11 -7.22 10.83 -9.79
CA VAL A 11 -6.38 12.04 -9.90
C VAL A 11 -6.69 12.74 -11.21
N HIS A 12 -6.94 14.04 -11.13
CA HIS A 12 -7.19 14.90 -12.29
C HIS A 12 -6.00 15.83 -12.50
N ASN A 13 -5.58 16.00 -13.75
CA ASN A 13 -4.61 17.03 -14.11
C ASN A 13 -5.32 18.26 -14.69
N ARG A 14 -4.62 19.40 -14.65
CA ARG A 14 -5.09 20.68 -15.22
C ARG A 14 -5.28 20.70 -16.74
N HIS A 15 -4.77 19.70 -17.44
CA HIS A 15 -4.90 19.52 -18.89
C HIS A 15 -6.12 18.64 -19.25
N GLY A 16 -7.02 18.39 -18.30
CA GLY A 16 -8.25 17.63 -18.51
C GLY A 16 -8.09 16.10 -18.51
N LYS A 17 -6.88 15.57 -18.32
CA LYS A 17 -6.66 14.12 -18.20
C LYS A 17 -6.94 13.65 -16.77
N SER A 18 -7.52 12.46 -16.65
CA SER A 18 -7.75 11.82 -15.36
C SER A 18 -7.23 10.39 -15.34
N TYR A 19 -6.69 9.97 -14.20
CA TYR A 19 -6.21 8.62 -13.96
C TYR A 19 -6.94 8.04 -12.75
N THR A 20 -7.35 6.78 -12.82
CA THR A 20 -8.00 6.07 -11.71
C THR A 20 -7.11 4.92 -11.26
N PHE A 21 -6.82 4.88 -9.98
CA PHE A 21 -6.08 3.82 -9.30
C PHE A 21 -7.02 3.07 -8.36
N LEU A 22 -6.67 1.83 -8.02
CA LEU A 22 -7.34 1.09 -6.95
C LEU A 22 -6.46 1.12 -5.71
N ILE A 23 -7.04 1.44 -4.55
CA ILE A 23 -6.37 1.52 -3.26
C ILE A 23 -6.95 0.50 -2.27
N SER A 24 -6.18 0.14 -1.25
CA SER A 24 -6.49 -0.99 -0.38
C SER A 24 -7.51 -0.64 0.70
N SER A 25 -7.62 0.63 1.09
CA SER A 25 -8.55 1.08 2.14
C SER A 25 -8.97 2.55 2.02
N ASP A 26 -10.07 2.91 2.67
CA ASP A 26 -10.50 4.31 2.84
C ASP A 26 -9.50 5.13 3.68
N TYR A 27 -8.82 4.46 4.63
CA TYR A 27 -7.79 5.10 5.45
C TYR A 27 -6.62 5.57 4.57
N GLU A 28 -6.03 4.66 3.78
CA GLU A 28 -4.96 5.02 2.84
C GLU A 28 -5.43 6.10 1.87
N ARG A 29 -6.66 5.98 1.35
CA ARG A 29 -7.25 7.00 0.47
C ARG A 29 -7.30 8.38 1.13
N ALA A 30 -7.66 8.44 2.41
CA ALA A 30 -7.73 9.68 3.16
C ALA A 30 -6.35 10.28 3.43
N GLU A 31 -5.38 9.45 3.79
CA GLU A 31 -3.99 9.86 4.02
C GLU A 31 -3.36 10.43 2.74
N TRP A 32 -3.44 9.70 1.63
CA TRP A 32 -2.95 10.17 0.32
C TRP A 32 -3.59 11.50 -0.08
N ARG A 33 -4.90 11.66 0.12
CA ARG A 33 -5.62 12.90 -0.18
C ARG A 33 -5.11 14.07 0.65
N GLU A 34 -4.84 13.87 1.94
CA GLU A 34 -4.37 14.95 2.82
C GLU A 34 -2.93 15.35 2.49
N ILE A 35 -2.02 14.38 2.30
CA ILE A 35 -0.63 14.63 1.94
C ILE A 35 -0.55 15.41 0.62
N VAL A 36 -1.30 14.98 -0.41
CA VAL A 36 -1.32 15.68 -1.71
C VAL A 36 -1.83 17.11 -1.55
N ARG A 37 -2.90 17.33 -0.78
CA ARG A 37 -3.43 18.68 -0.50
C ARG A 37 -2.43 19.56 0.23
N GLU A 38 -1.70 19.02 1.19
CA GLU A 38 -0.69 19.78 1.93
C GLU A 38 0.46 20.22 1.01
N GLN A 39 0.94 19.35 0.13
CA GLN A 39 2.00 19.68 -0.82
C GLN A 39 1.52 20.66 -1.91
N GLN A 40 0.26 20.57 -2.34
CA GLN A 40 -0.33 21.51 -3.28
C GLN A 40 -0.32 22.96 -2.76
N LYS A 41 -0.42 23.17 -1.45
CA LYS A 41 -0.29 24.51 -0.83
C LYS A 41 1.11 25.13 -1.04
N LYS A 42 2.12 24.32 -1.35
CA LYS A 42 3.52 24.74 -1.54
C LYS A 42 3.91 24.80 -3.03
N CYS A 43 3.14 24.14 -3.92
CA CYS A 43 3.43 24.03 -5.35
C CYS A 43 2.62 25.01 -6.21
N PHE A 44 3.16 26.21 -6.43
CA PHE A 44 2.50 27.26 -7.22
C PHE A 44 2.87 27.28 -8.71
N LYS A 45 3.93 26.56 -9.10
CA LYS A 45 4.45 26.58 -10.47
C LYS A 45 4.40 25.20 -11.10
N SER A 46 4.05 25.20 -12.38
CA SER A 46 4.26 24.04 -13.24
C SER A 46 5.73 23.91 -13.59
N PHE A 47 6.20 22.67 -13.69
CA PHE A 47 7.45 22.32 -14.34
C PHE A 47 7.22 21.10 -15.24
N SER A 48 8.15 20.87 -16.15
CA SER A 48 8.23 19.67 -16.96
C SER A 48 9.56 19.00 -16.66
N LEU A 49 9.57 17.68 -16.59
CA LEU A 49 10.78 16.89 -16.42
C LEU A 49 11.07 16.14 -17.72
N THR A 50 12.35 16.03 -18.05
CA THR A 50 12.84 15.15 -19.11
C THR A 50 12.72 13.68 -18.70
N SER A 51 12.79 12.76 -19.68
CA SER A 51 12.83 11.32 -19.40
C SER A 51 14.00 10.93 -18.51
N VAL A 52 15.16 11.58 -18.68
CA VAL A 52 16.36 11.35 -17.86
C VAL A 52 16.14 11.79 -16.42
N GLU A 53 15.55 12.97 -16.18
CA GLU A 53 15.22 13.44 -14.83
C GLU A 53 14.20 12.55 -14.13
N LEU A 54 13.17 12.09 -14.85
CA LEU A 54 12.21 11.11 -14.33
C LEU A 54 12.88 9.79 -13.94
N GLN A 55 13.82 9.30 -14.75
CA GLN A 55 14.58 8.09 -14.45
C GLN A 55 15.48 8.27 -13.22
N MET A 56 16.15 9.42 -13.09
CA MET A 56 16.99 9.73 -11.92
C MET A 56 16.17 9.79 -10.63
N LEU A 57 14.99 10.41 -10.66
CA LEU A 57 14.07 10.42 -9.51
C LEU A 57 13.65 9.00 -9.13
N THR A 58 13.23 8.19 -10.11
CA THR A 58 12.83 6.79 -9.90
C THR A 58 13.97 5.97 -9.27
N ASN A 59 15.19 6.09 -9.79
CA ASN A 59 16.36 5.39 -9.28
C ASN A 59 16.77 5.85 -7.87
N SER A 60 16.50 7.11 -7.51
CA SER A 60 16.80 7.64 -6.18
C SER A 60 15.88 7.03 -5.11
N CYS A 61 14.64 6.68 -5.47
CA CYS A 61 13.73 5.97 -4.57
C CYS A 61 14.22 4.53 -4.26
N VAL A 62 14.94 3.89 -5.19
CA VAL A 62 15.52 2.55 -4.95
C VAL A 62 16.53 2.58 -3.81
N LYS A 63 17.29 3.68 -3.68
CA LYS A 63 18.25 3.86 -2.58
C LYS A 63 17.58 4.07 -1.21
N LEU A 64 16.28 4.37 -1.19
CA LEU A 64 15.47 4.56 0.03
C LEU A 64 14.66 3.31 0.40
N GLN A 65 14.79 2.21 -0.36
CA GLN A 65 14.13 0.96 -0.01
C GLN A 65 14.69 0.40 1.29
N THR A 66 13.84 0.26 2.29
CA THR A 66 14.14 -0.43 3.55
C THR A 66 13.83 -1.92 3.49
N VAL A 67 13.25 -2.39 2.39
CA VAL A 67 12.93 -3.79 2.09
C VAL A 67 13.73 -4.21 0.85
N HIS A 68 14.47 -5.32 0.97
CA HIS A 68 15.37 -5.82 -0.09
C HIS A 68 14.66 -6.19 -1.41
N HIS A 69 13.33 -6.32 -1.39
CA HIS A 69 12.51 -6.57 -2.56
C HIS A 69 11.29 -5.66 -2.53
N ILE A 70 11.22 -4.68 -3.44
CA ILE A 70 9.91 -4.23 -3.92
C ILE A 70 9.27 -5.47 -4.56
N PRO A 71 8.02 -5.84 -4.22
CA PRO A 71 7.24 -6.69 -5.10
C PRO A 71 6.93 -5.87 -6.34
N LEU A 72 7.92 -5.73 -7.21
CA LEU A 72 7.67 -5.47 -8.61
C LEU A 72 6.81 -6.67 -9.01
N THR A 73 5.57 -6.41 -9.38
CA THR A 73 4.76 -7.34 -10.17
C THR A 73 5.41 -7.49 -11.55
N ILE A 74 6.70 -7.82 -11.58
CA ILE A 74 7.33 -8.53 -12.68
C ILE A 74 6.81 -9.93 -12.49
N ASN A 75 6.01 -10.38 -13.47
CA ASN A 75 5.79 -11.77 -13.82
C ASN A 75 6.79 -12.71 -13.12
N LYS A 76 6.47 -13.14 -11.90
CA LYS A 76 7.00 -14.39 -11.41
C LYS A 76 6.00 -15.41 -11.92
N GLU A 77 6.56 -16.32 -12.70
CA GLU A 77 5.88 -17.45 -13.33
C GLU A 77 4.89 -18.09 -12.35
N ASP A 78 3.75 -18.52 -12.89
CA ASP A 78 2.51 -19.00 -12.25
C ASP A 78 2.63 -20.15 -11.21
N ASP A 79 3.81 -20.44 -10.67
CA ASP A 79 4.09 -21.59 -9.80
C ASP A 79 4.25 -21.26 -8.30
N GLU A 80 4.13 -19.99 -7.89
CA GLU A 80 4.04 -19.65 -6.46
C GLU A 80 2.59 -19.71 -6.00
N PRO A 81 2.24 -20.54 -4.99
CA PRO A 81 0.90 -20.51 -4.43
C PRO A 81 0.63 -19.08 -3.92
N SER A 82 -0.58 -18.59 -4.20
CA SER A 82 -1.07 -17.26 -3.82
C SER A 82 -1.31 -17.16 -2.30
N GLY A 83 -0.24 -17.39 -1.54
CA GLY A 83 -0.18 -17.35 -0.10
C GLY A 83 -0.02 -15.93 0.41
N LEU A 84 -0.66 -15.67 1.55
CA LEU A 84 -0.47 -14.46 2.35
C LEU A 84 0.92 -14.51 3.00
N TYR A 85 1.80 -13.58 2.66
CA TYR A 85 3.12 -13.44 3.29
C TYR A 85 3.10 -12.31 4.33
N GLY A 86 3.42 -12.62 5.59
CA GLY A 86 3.48 -11.63 6.66
C GLY A 86 3.58 -12.24 8.07
N PHE A 87 3.58 -11.39 9.09
CA PHE A 87 3.56 -11.79 10.51
C PHE A 87 2.17 -11.51 11.12
N LEU A 88 1.61 -12.49 11.83
CA LEU A 88 0.40 -12.33 12.63
C LEU A 88 0.78 -12.26 14.11
N ASN A 89 0.56 -11.10 14.75
CA ASN A 89 0.77 -10.93 16.19
C ASN A 89 -0.59 -10.99 16.91
N VAL A 90 -0.77 -11.99 17.77
CA VAL A 90 -2.00 -12.14 18.59
C VAL A 90 -1.64 -11.90 20.04
N ILE A 91 -2.30 -10.93 20.67
CA ILE A 91 -2.12 -10.60 22.10
C ILE A 91 -3.45 -10.83 22.82
N VAL A 92 -3.44 -11.70 23.82
CA VAL A 92 -4.60 -11.96 24.67
C VAL A 92 -4.47 -11.14 25.94
N HIS A 93 -5.31 -10.12 26.10
CA HIS A 93 -5.27 -9.22 27.26
C HIS A 93 -5.88 -9.83 28.53
N SER A 94 -6.92 -10.65 28.39
CA SER A 94 -7.50 -11.40 29.52
C SER A 94 -8.36 -12.56 29.02
N ALA A 95 -8.44 -13.62 29.82
CA ALA A 95 -9.30 -14.78 29.61
C ALA A 95 -9.86 -15.21 30.98
N THR A 96 -11.17 -15.10 31.19
CA THR A 96 -11.81 -15.34 32.49
C THR A 96 -13.05 -16.23 32.36
N GLY A 97 -13.45 -16.89 33.45
CA GLY A 97 -14.70 -17.68 33.49
C GLY A 97 -14.58 -19.16 33.11
N PHE A 98 -13.37 -19.68 32.89
CA PHE A 98 -13.16 -21.10 32.59
C PHE A 98 -13.26 -21.96 33.86
N LYS A 99 -14.17 -22.94 33.86
CA LYS A 99 -14.33 -23.91 34.95
C LYS A 99 -13.45 -25.16 34.79
N GLN A 100 -12.84 -25.32 33.63
CA GLN A 100 -12.03 -26.49 33.23
C GLN A 100 -10.90 -26.03 32.30
N SER A 101 -9.83 -26.83 32.21
CA SER A 101 -8.71 -26.55 31.31
C SER A 101 -9.19 -26.40 29.86
N SER A 102 -8.67 -25.40 29.15
CA SER A 102 -9.06 -25.07 27.77
C SER A 102 -7.83 -24.71 26.96
N SER A 103 -7.86 -25.08 25.68
CA SER A 103 -6.79 -24.78 24.71
C SER A 103 -7.18 -23.57 23.85
N LEU A 104 -6.23 -22.69 23.59
CA LEU A 104 -6.40 -21.56 22.68
C LEU A 104 -5.94 -21.98 21.28
N TYR A 105 -6.79 -21.73 20.28
CA TYR A 105 -6.45 -21.94 18.88
C TYR A 105 -6.70 -20.66 18.10
N CYS A 106 -5.81 -20.37 17.16
CA CYS A 106 -5.96 -19.29 16.19
C CYS A 106 -5.96 -19.93 14.80
N THR A 107 -7.03 -19.72 14.05
CA THR A 107 -7.17 -20.22 12.68
C THR A 107 -7.19 -19.03 11.73
N LEU A 108 -6.48 -19.16 10.60
CA LEU A 108 -6.49 -18.19 9.51
C LEU A 108 -7.26 -18.83 8.33
N GLU A 109 -8.41 -18.26 7.96
CA GLU A 109 -9.23 -18.64 6.79
C GLU A 109 -9.18 -17.56 5.68
#